data_AF-A0A966ALC4-F1
#
_entry.id   AF-A0A966ALC4-F1
#
_cell.length_a   1.000
_cell.length_b   1.000
_cell.length_c   1.000
_cell.angle_alpha   90.00
_cell.angle_beta   90.00
_cell.angle_gamma   90.00
#
_symmetry.space_group_name_H-M   'P 1'
#
loop_
_entity.id
_entity.type
_entity.pdbx_description
1 polymer ?
#
loop_
_entity_poly.entity_id
_entity_poly.type
_entity_poly.pdbx_seq_one_letter_code
_entity_poly.pdbx_strand_id
1 'polypeptide(L)'
;MRSDKLTTKFQTALADAQSLAVGRDHQFIEPTHVMVALLDQQGSGVRHLLAQANVNVNGLRSQLGVALDELPRVQGTGGDVQISNELGRVMNLMDKLAQKRNDEYISSELFVLAALEAKGRVADLLKANGAETASLEQAIEKMRGGETVNDPNAEDQRQALEKYTIDLTERAEQGKLDPVIGRDDEIRRTIQVL
;
A
#
# COMPACT_ATOMS: atom_id res chain seq x y z
N MET A 1 -17.42 -5.57 -10.64
CA MET A 1 -16.92 -4.55 -9.70
C MET A 1 -17.25 -3.17 -10.22
N ARG A 2 -17.62 -2.24 -9.33
CA ARG A 2 -18.05 -0.88 -9.65
C ARG A 2 -16.89 0.10 -9.37
N SER A 3 -16.33 0.75 -10.39
CA SER A 3 -15.15 1.63 -10.27
C SER A 3 -15.39 2.82 -9.33
N ASP A 4 -16.64 3.23 -9.19
CA ASP A 4 -17.14 4.25 -8.26
C ASP A 4 -16.97 3.89 -6.78
N LYS A 5 -16.63 2.63 -6.46
CA LYS A 5 -16.36 2.17 -5.09
C LYS A 5 -14.89 2.12 -4.71
N LEU A 6 -13.96 2.56 -5.55
CA LEU A 6 -12.54 2.60 -5.18
C LEU A 6 -12.24 3.91 -4.45
N THR A 7 -11.36 3.87 -3.45
CA THR A 7 -10.79 5.10 -2.87
C THR A 7 -10.03 5.89 -3.94
N THR A 8 -9.97 7.21 -3.78
CA THR A 8 -9.25 8.11 -4.71
C THR A 8 -7.78 7.70 -4.83
N LYS A 9 -7.16 7.30 -3.71
CA LYS A 9 -5.77 6.87 -3.68
C LYS A 9 -5.52 5.62 -4.52
N PHE A 10 -6.42 4.64 -4.40
CA PHE A 10 -6.31 3.40 -5.15
C PHE A 10 -6.63 3.61 -6.64
N GLN A 11 -7.56 4.51 -6.99
CA GLN A 11 -7.79 4.92 -8.38
C GLN A 11 -6.53 5.51 -9.01
N THR A 12 -5.81 6.38 -8.30
CA THR A 12 -4.52 6.92 -8.75
C THR A 12 -3.51 5.81 -8.95
N ALA A 13 -3.38 4.85 -8.02
CA ALA A 13 -2.47 3.73 -8.16
C ALA A 13 -2.76 2.84 -9.38
N LEU A 14 -4.04 2.67 -9.75
CA LEU A 14 -4.43 1.95 -10.97
C LEU A 14 -4.05 2.73 -12.25
N ALA A 15 -4.20 4.06 -12.23
CA ALA A 15 -3.78 4.91 -13.35
C ALA A 15 -2.25 4.91 -13.51
N ASP A 16 -1.50 4.92 -12.41
CA ASP A 16 -0.04 4.78 -12.40
C ASP A 16 0.37 3.40 -12.92
N ALA A 17 -0.31 2.33 -12.50
CA ALA A 17 -0.09 0.97 -12.99
C ALA A 17 -0.37 0.83 -14.50
N GLN A 18 -1.43 1.47 -15.00
CA GLN A 18 -1.71 1.55 -16.43
C GLN A 18 -0.57 2.26 -17.17
N SER A 19 -0.10 3.39 -16.65
CA SER A 19 1.01 4.14 -17.22
C SER A 19 2.30 3.32 -17.24
N LEU A 20 2.56 2.51 -16.21
CA LEU A 20 3.68 1.56 -16.16
C LEU A 20 3.56 0.47 -17.23
N ALA A 21 2.37 -0.09 -17.44
CA ALA A 21 2.14 -1.10 -18.48
C ALA A 21 2.36 -0.52 -19.89
N VAL A 22 1.79 0.66 -20.17
CA VAL A 22 1.97 1.37 -21.44
C VAL A 22 3.45 1.70 -21.67
N GLY A 23 4.13 2.26 -20.67
CA GLY A 23 5.54 2.66 -20.80
C GLY A 23 6.52 1.49 -20.95
N ARG A 24 6.09 0.25 -20.70
CA ARG A 24 6.90 -0.97 -20.88
C ARG A 24 6.43 -1.85 -22.05
N ASP A 25 5.50 -1.35 -22.87
CA ASP A 25 4.87 -2.09 -23.98
C ASP A 25 4.20 -3.40 -23.53
N HIS A 26 3.62 -3.43 -22.33
CA HIS A 26 2.85 -4.58 -21.86
C HIS A 26 1.39 -4.46 -22.30
N GLN A 27 0.85 -5.50 -22.95
CA GLN A 27 -0.54 -5.51 -23.44
C GLN A 27 -1.57 -5.52 -22.29
N PHE A 28 -1.20 -6.04 -21.13
CA PHE A 28 -2.08 -6.21 -19.98
C PHE A 28 -1.57 -5.51 -18.72
N ILE A 29 -2.50 -4.92 -17.98
CA ILE A 29 -2.28 -4.47 -16.61
C ILE A 29 -2.34 -5.70 -15.70
N GLU A 30 -1.16 -6.18 -15.34
CA GLU A 30 -0.96 -7.27 -14.37
C GLU A 30 -0.96 -6.77 -12.91
N PRO A 31 -1.27 -7.63 -11.92
CA PRO A 31 -1.14 -7.31 -10.50
C PRO A 31 0.25 -6.79 -10.11
N THR A 32 1.29 -7.22 -10.81
CA THR A 32 2.67 -6.74 -10.60
C THR A 32 2.79 -5.24 -10.84
N HIS A 33 2.10 -4.67 -11.84
CA HIS A 33 2.10 -3.23 -12.08
C HIS A 33 1.45 -2.47 -10.93
N VAL A 34 0.30 -2.96 -10.47
CA VAL A 34 -0.44 -2.36 -9.36
C VAL A 34 0.38 -2.42 -8.08
N MET A 35 1.03 -3.56 -7.79
CA MET A 35 1.89 -3.68 -6.62
C MET A 35 3.08 -2.71 -6.66
N VAL A 36 3.72 -2.54 -7.81
CA VAL A 36 4.81 -1.57 -7.98
C VAL A 36 4.31 -0.14 -7.82
N ALA A 37 3.20 0.22 -8.47
CA ALA A 37 2.57 1.53 -8.33
C ALA A 37 2.24 1.83 -6.87
N LEU A 38 1.66 0.88 -6.14
CA LEU A 38 1.35 1.01 -4.72
C LEU A 38 2.59 1.19 -3.83
N LEU A 39 3.73 0.58 -4.18
CA LEU A 39 4.98 0.74 -3.42
C LEU A 39 5.68 2.07 -3.69
N ASP A 40 5.58 2.56 -4.93
CA ASP A 40 6.28 3.77 -5.39
C ASP A 40 5.45 5.05 -5.20
N GLN A 41 4.13 4.92 -5.01
CA GLN A 41 3.24 6.04 -4.80
C GLN A 41 3.59 6.78 -3.50
N GLN A 42 3.79 8.10 -3.63
CA GLN A 42 4.12 8.98 -2.52
C GLN A 42 2.95 9.06 -1.53
N GLY A 43 3.26 8.86 -0.24
CA GLY A 43 2.23 8.69 0.78
C GLY A 43 1.31 7.54 0.42
N SER A 44 1.85 6.35 0.15
CA SER A 44 1.06 5.12 0.05
C SER A 44 1.08 4.41 1.39
N GLY A 45 -0.09 4.03 1.90
CA GLY A 45 -0.21 3.25 3.14
C GLY A 45 0.41 1.86 2.99
N VAL A 46 0.47 1.33 1.77
CA VAL A 46 0.90 -0.05 1.50
C VAL A 46 2.35 -0.30 1.91
N ARG A 47 3.25 0.67 1.68
CA ARG A 47 4.66 0.52 2.08
C ARG A 47 4.81 0.40 3.60
N HIS A 48 4.10 1.24 4.33
CA HIS A 48 4.09 1.24 5.78
C HIS A 48 3.40 -0.03 6.34
N LEU A 49 2.29 -0.45 5.71
CA LEU A 49 1.60 -1.70 6.05
C LEU A 49 2.55 -2.90 6.00
N LEU A 50 3.29 -3.04 4.90
CA LEU A 50 4.23 -4.13 4.69
C LEU A 50 5.38 -4.07 5.69
N ALA A 51 5.87 -2.89 6.02
CA ALA A 51 6.90 -2.71 7.05
C ALA A 51 6.40 -3.15 8.43
N GLN A 52 5.17 -2.77 8.81
CA GLN A 52 4.55 -3.22 10.06
C GLN A 52 4.31 -4.74 10.09
N ALA A 53 4.04 -5.34 8.94
CA ALA A 53 3.90 -6.79 8.79
C ALA A 53 5.26 -7.53 8.70
N ASN A 54 6.38 -6.85 8.94
CA ASN A 54 7.76 -7.38 8.87
C ASN A 54 8.16 -7.93 7.48
N VAL A 55 7.56 -7.42 6.42
CA VAL A 55 7.93 -7.78 5.04
C VAL A 55 9.19 -7.04 4.63
N ASN A 56 10.11 -7.73 3.95
CA ASN A 56 11.26 -7.08 3.32
C ASN A 56 10.81 -6.28 2.09
N VAL A 57 10.36 -5.05 2.32
CA VAL A 57 9.83 -4.14 1.29
C VAL A 57 10.85 -3.86 0.18
N ASN A 58 12.11 -3.64 0.53
CA ASN A 58 13.15 -3.33 -0.45
C ASN A 58 13.46 -4.54 -1.35
N GLY A 59 13.54 -5.74 -0.75
CA GLY A 59 13.70 -6.99 -1.48
C GLY A 59 12.51 -7.26 -2.41
N LEU A 60 11.29 -7.08 -1.89
CA LEU A 60 10.05 -7.21 -2.66
C LEU A 60 10.03 -6.26 -3.86
N ARG A 61 10.35 -4.98 -3.66
CA ARG A 61 10.34 -3.97 -4.74
C ARG A 61 11.34 -4.30 -5.85
N SER A 62 12.53 -4.81 -5.48
CA SER A 62 13.55 -5.25 -6.44
C SER A 62 13.05 -6.45 -7.26
N GLN A 63 12.50 -7.47 -6.59
CA GLN A 63 12.00 -8.67 -7.26
C GLN A 63 10.77 -8.38 -8.15
N LEU A 64 9.89 -7.47 -7.73
CA LEU A 64 8.79 -6.99 -8.56
C LEU A 64 9.30 -6.27 -9.82
N GLY A 65 10.41 -5.53 -9.73
CA GLY A 65 11.07 -4.93 -10.90
C GLY A 65 11.53 -5.98 -11.90
N VAL A 66 12.19 -7.04 -11.42
CA VAL A 66 12.58 -8.18 -12.26
C VAL A 66 11.35 -8.85 -12.88
N ALA A 67 10.32 -9.11 -12.09
CA ALA A 67 9.08 -9.73 -12.59
C ALA A 67 8.35 -8.87 -13.63
N LEU A 68 8.42 -7.53 -13.54
CA LEU A 68 7.92 -6.64 -14.58
C LEU A 68 8.74 -6.75 -15.86
N ASP A 69 10.06 -6.88 -15.77
CA ASP A 69 10.92 -7.00 -16.95
C ASP A 69 10.77 -8.33 -17.68
N GLU A 70 10.33 -9.39 -16.97
CA GLU A 70 10.02 -10.71 -17.51
C GLU A 70 8.68 -10.77 -18.27
N LEU A 71 7.80 -9.77 -18.13
CA LEU A 71 6.51 -9.79 -18.79
C LEU A 71 6.64 -9.67 -20.33
N PRO A 72 5.74 -10.33 -21.10
CA PRO A 72 5.75 -10.22 -22.55
C PRO A 72 5.49 -8.77 -23.01
N ARG A 73 6.32 -8.32 -23.95
CA ARG A 73 6.18 -7.01 -24.60
C ARG A 73 5.55 -7.16 -25.97
N VAL A 74 4.56 -6.32 -26.26
CA VAL A 74 3.83 -6.32 -27.53
C VAL A 74 3.87 -4.91 -28.11
N GLN A 75 4.54 -4.76 -29.25
CA GLN A 75 4.61 -3.49 -29.96
C GLN A 75 3.44 -3.36 -30.95
N GLY A 76 3.05 -2.12 -31.25
CA GLY A 76 2.05 -1.82 -32.28
C GLY A 76 0.59 -1.81 -31.81
N THR A 77 0.33 -1.93 -30.51
CA THR A 77 -1.02 -1.87 -29.91
C THR A 77 -1.56 -0.45 -29.70
N GLY A 78 -0.81 0.58 -30.09
CA GLY A 78 -1.24 1.98 -29.96
C GLY A 78 -1.40 2.47 -28.51
N GLY A 79 -0.80 1.76 -27.54
CA GLY A 79 -0.95 2.07 -26.11
C GLY A 79 -2.27 1.61 -25.50
N ASP A 80 -3.08 0.83 -26.22
CA ASP A 80 -4.29 0.22 -25.66
C ASP A 80 -3.90 -0.97 -24.77
N VAL A 81 -4.20 -0.86 -23.48
CA VAL A 81 -3.87 -1.87 -22.46
C VAL A 81 -5.13 -2.33 -21.75
N GLN A 82 -5.23 -3.63 -21.52
CA GLN A 82 -6.41 -4.25 -20.92
C GLN A 82 -6.12 -4.78 -19.52
N ILE A 83 -7.13 -4.88 -18.66
CA ILE A 83 -6.98 -5.55 -17.36
C ILE A 83 -6.77 -7.05 -17.58
N SER A 84 -5.72 -7.61 -16.99
CA SER A 84 -5.47 -9.05 -17.02
C SER A 84 -6.55 -9.84 -16.27
N ASN A 85 -6.74 -11.11 -16.64
CA ASN A 85 -7.61 -12.01 -15.89
C ASN A 85 -7.15 -12.18 -14.43
N GLU A 86 -5.84 -12.16 -14.19
CA GLU A 86 -5.28 -12.26 -12.85
C GLU A 86 -5.63 -11.04 -12.00
N LEU A 87 -5.43 -9.83 -12.53
CA LEU A 87 -5.82 -8.60 -11.85
C LEU A 87 -7.33 -8.56 -11.62
N GLY A 88 -8.15 -8.97 -12.60
CA GLY A 88 -9.60 -9.08 -12.43
C GLY A 88 -10.00 -9.97 -11.24
N ARG A 89 -9.31 -11.10 -11.04
CA ARG A 89 -9.53 -11.96 -9.86
C ARG A 89 -9.13 -11.27 -8.55
N VAL A 90 -7.97 -10.60 -8.51
CA VAL A 90 -7.53 -9.84 -7.33
C VAL A 90 -8.55 -8.77 -6.96
N MET A 91 -9.02 -8.00 -7.94
CA MET A 91 -10.01 -6.94 -7.73
C MET A 91 -11.34 -7.48 -7.19
N ASN A 92 -11.81 -8.65 -7.65
CA ASN A 92 -12.99 -9.30 -7.10
C ASN A 92 -12.80 -9.78 -5.66
N LEU A 93 -11.59 -10.27 -5.32
CA LEU A 93 -11.25 -10.63 -3.94
C LEU A 93 -11.18 -9.39 -3.03
N MET A 94 -10.68 -8.27 -3.53
CA MET A 94 -10.71 -6.99 -2.80
C MET A 94 -12.15 -6.57 -2.47
N ASP A 95 -13.07 -6.63 -3.43
CA ASP A 95 -14.50 -6.33 -3.20
C ASP A 95 -15.10 -7.24 -2.11
N LYS A 96 -14.81 -8.54 -2.17
CA LYS A 96 -15.23 -9.50 -1.13
C LYS A 96 -14.64 -9.17 0.24
N LEU A 97 -13.37 -8.76 0.31
CA LEU A 97 -12.69 -8.39 1.55
C LEU A 97 -13.22 -7.08 2.14
N ALA A 98 -13.56 -6.11 1.29
CA ALA A 98 -14.19 -4.84 1.68
C ALA A 98 -15.60 -5.08 2.24
N GLN A 99 -16.42 -5.88 1.55
CA GLN A 99 -17.75 -6.25 2.01
C GLN A 99 -17.73 -6.96 3.36
N LYS A 100 -16.80 -7.89 3.58
CA LYS A 100 -16.63 -8.57 4.88
C LYS A 100 -16.27 -7.61 6.02
N ARG A 101 -15.60 -6.50 5.70
CA ARG A 101 -15.21 -5.46 6.66
C ARG A 101 -16.25 -4.35 6.79
N ASN A 102 -17.37 -4.44 6.07
CA ASN A 102 -18.39 -3.40 5.95
C ASN A 102 -17.81 -2.06 5.45
N ASP A 103 -16.79 -2.11 4.59
CA ASP A 103 -16.26 -0.92 3.92
C ASP A 103 -17.22 -0.49 2.79
N GLU A 104 -17.51 0.81 2.70
CA GLU A 104 -18.25 1.37 1.55
C GLU A 104 -17.35 1.49 0.31
N TYR A 105 -16.06 1.79 0.54
CA TYR A 105 -15.03 1.94 -0.48
C TYR A 105 -13.92 0.90 -0.34
N ILE A 106 -13.45 0.39 -1.48
CA ILE A 106 -12.31 -0.52 -1.58
C ILE A 106 -11.02 0.30 -1.54
N SER A 107 -10.27 0.14 -0.45
CA SER A 107 -9.00 0.80 -0.21
C SER A 107 -7.79 0.00 -0.67
N SER A 108 -6.68 0.69 -0.90
CA SER A 108 -5.46 0.12 -1.47
C SER A 108 -4.80 -0.92 -0.58
N GLU A 109 -4.93 -0.84 0.75
CA GLU A 109 -4.34 -1.83 1.66
C GLU A 109 -4.89 -3.25 1.45
N LEU A 110 -6.14 -3.39 0.98
CA LEU A 110 -6.76 -4.68 0.73
C LEU A 110 -6.14 -5.39 -0.47
N PHE A 111 -5.43 -4.67 -1.35
CA PHE A 111 -4.77 -5.25 -2.51
C PHE A 111 -3.76 -6.32 -2.10
N VAL A 112 -2.97 -6.07 -1.05
CA VAL A 112 -1.93 -7.00 -0.59
C VAL A 112 -2.54 -8.32 -0.11
N LEU A 113 -3.60 -8.25 0.70
CA LEU A 113 -4.33 -9.43 1.17
C LEU A 113 -4.99 -10.19 0.01
N ALA A 114 -5.66 -9.46 -0.89
CA ALA A 114 -6.31 -10.05 -2.05
C ALA A 114 -5.30 -10.72 -3.00
N ALA A 115 -4.13 -10.12 -3.20
CA ALA A 115 -3.06 -10.71 -4.00
C ALA A 115 -2.55 -12.02 -3.39
N LEU A 116 -2.39 -12.10 -2.07
CA LEU A 116 -2.04 -13.36 -1.39
C LEU A 116 -3.10 -14.45 -1.55
N GLU A 117 -4.39 -14.09 -1.47
CA GLU A 117 -5.50 -15.04 -1.65
C GLU A 117 -5.64 -15.50 -3.11
N ALA A 118 -5.30 -14.63 -4.08
CA ALA A 118 -5.33 -14.95 -5.52
C ALA A 118 -4.27 -15.97 -5.96
N LYS A 119 -3.21 -16.19 -5.16
CA LYS A 119 -2.13 -17.17 -5.41
C LYS A 119 -1.42 -17.00 -6.77
N GLY A 120 -1.16 -15.76 -7.16
CA GLY A 120 -0.43 -15.41 -8.38
C GLY A 120 1.05 -15.08 -8.14
N ARG A 121 1.72 -14.54 -9.16
CA ARG A 121 3.15 -14.17 -9.10
C ARG A 121 3.46 -13.20 -7.95
N VAL A 122 2.57 -12.23 -7.73
CA VAL A 122 2.69 -11.26 -6.62
C VAL A 122 2.58 -11.96 -5.27
N ALA A 123 1.73 -12.98 -5.15
CA ALA A 123 1.59 -13.74 -3.91
C ALA A 123 2.88 -14.47 -3.54
N ASP A 124 3.53 -15.08 -4.53
CA ASP A 124 4.79 -15.80 -4.35
C ASP A 124 5.91 -14.85 -3.92
N LEU A 125 6.00 -13.68 -4.56
CA LEU A 125 6.97 -12.66 -4.19
C LEU A 125 6.72 -12.08 -2.79
N LEU A 126 5.45 -11.83 -2.44
CA LEU A 126 5.09 -11.39 -1.09
C LEU A 126 5.54 -12.41 -0.04
N LYS A 127 5.21 -13.69 -0.23
CA LYS A 127 5.61 -14.77 0.70
C LYS A 127 7.12 -14.94 0.78
N ALA A 128 7.83 -14.88 -0.35
CA ALA A 128 9.30 -14.95 -0.38
C ALA A 128 9.98 -13.83 0.41
N ASN A 129 9.29 -12.70 0.63
CA ASN A 129 9.78 -11.58 1.42
C ASN A 129 9.17 -11.51 2.83
N GLY A 130 8.52 -12.58 3.31
CA GLY A 130 8.03 -12.68 4.68
C GLY A 130 6.57 -12.26 4.90
N ALA A 131 5.78 -12.05 3.84
CA ALA A 131 4.37 -11.73 4.00
C ALA A 131 3.57 -12.95 4.44
N GLU A 132 2.84 -12.79 5.54
CA GLU A 132 1.88 -13.77 6.05
C GLU A 132 0.49 -13.14 6.15
N THR A 133 -0.57 -13.92 5.90
CA THR A 133 -1.94 -13.40 5.95
C THR A 133 -2.28 -12.83 7.33
N ALA A 134 -1.90 -13.52 8.40
CA ALA A 134 -2.21 -13.10 9.77
C ALA A 134 -1.51 -11.79 10.15
N SER A 135 -0.23 -11.62 9.79
CA SER A 135 0.50 -10.39 10.10
C SER A 135 -0.03 -9.19 9.33
N LEU A 136 -0.46 -9.39 8.08
CA LEU A 136 -1.08 -8.35 7.26
C LEU A 136 -2.47 -7.96 7.76
N GLU A 137 -3.29 -8.91 8.18
CA GLU A 137 -4.60 -8.61 8.78
C GLU A 137 -4.45 -7.75 10.03
N GLN A 138 -3.52 -8.12 10.93
CA GLN A 138 -3.22 -7.33 12.12
C GLN A 138 -2.67 -5.94 11.79
N ALA A 139 -1.79 -5.83 10.80
CA ALA A 139 -1.26 -4.54 10.37
C ALA A 139 -2.35 -3.64 9.77
N ILE A 140 -3.31 -4.20 9.01
CA ILE A 140 -4.46 -3.45 8.48
C ILE A 140 -5.36 -2.99 9.62
N GLU A 141 -5.68 -3.85 10.59
CA GLU A 141 -6.48 -3.48 11.75
C GLU A 141 -5.83 -2.35 12.54
N LYS A 142 -4.52 -2.45 12.80
CA LYS A 142 -3.75 -1.41 13.50
C LYS A 142 -3.73 -0.10 12.73
N MET A 143 -3.53 -0.14 11.42
CA MET A 143 -3.54 1.04 10.55
C MET A 143 -4.91 1.72 10.51
N ARG A 144 -6.00 0.93 10.54
CA ARG A 144 -7.37 1.45 10.52
C ARG A 144 -7.88 1.88 11.88
N GLY A 145 -7.26 1.43 12.98
CA GLY A 145 -7.76 1.71 14.33
C GLY A 145 -9.18 1.19 14.59
N GLY A 146 -9.63 0.18 13.83
CA GLY A 146 -10.99 -0.35 13.87
C GLY A 146 -12.03 0.41 13.03
N GLU A 147 -11.64 1.45 12.29
CA GLU A 147 -12.53 2.21 11.42
C GLU A 147 -12.78 1.49 10.07
N THR A 148 -13.99 1.67 9.53
CA THR A 148 -14.34 1.22 8.18
C THR A 148 -14.09 2.33 7.16
N VAL A 149 -13.84 1.95 5.91
CA VAL A 149 -13.53 2.90 4.82
C VAL A 149 -14.84 3.39 4.19
N ASN A 150 -15.40 4.47 4.74
CA ASN A 150 -16.66 5.07 4.29
C ASN A 150 -16.50 6.42 3.56
N ASP A 151 -15.26 6.88 3.37
CA ASP A 151 -14.92 8.08 2.61
C ASP A 151 -13.95 7.71 1.48
N PRO A 152 -14.16 8.17 0.23
CA PRO A 152 -13.24 7.90 -0.87
C PRO A 152 -11.80 8.41 -0.61
N ASN A 153 -11.62 9.37 0.29
CA ASN A 153 -10.33 9.96 0.68
C ASN A 153 -9.82 9.45 2.04
N ALA A 154 -10.42 8.41 2.63
CA ALA A 154 -10.04 7.90 3.95
C ALA A 154 -8.56 7.50 4.07
N GLU A 155 -7.92 7.09 2.97
CA GLU A 155 -6.48 6.79 2.94
C GLU A 155 -5.60 8.02 3.15
N ASP A 156 -5.92 9.14 2.50
CA ASP A 156 -5.13 10.38 2.62
C ASP A 156 -5.30 11.02 4.01
N GLN A 157 -6.49 10.89 4.61
CA GLN A 157 -6.76 11.38 5.97
C GLN A 157 -5.93 10.65 7.02
N ARG A 158 -5.81 9.31 6.92
CA ARG A 158 -4.99 8.49 7.82
C ARG A 158 -3.50 8.87 7.80
N GLN A 159 -3.03 9.43 6.70
CA GLN A 159 -1.63 9.83 6.52
C GLN A 159 -1.36 11.31 6.72
N ALA A 160 -2.36 12.09 7.17
CA ALA A 160 -2.18 13.52 7.40
C ALA A 160 -1.06 13.81 8.41
N LEU A 161 -0.89 12.96 9.42
CA LEU A 161 0.20 13.08 10.40
C LEU A 161 1.57 12.87 9.75
N GLU A 162 1.78 11.76 9.03
CA GLU A 162 3.06 11.53 8.34
C GLU A 162 3.37 12.61 7.30
N LYS A 163 2.35 13.14 6.61
CA LYS A 163 2.52 14.10 5.53
C LYS A 163 2.78 15.53 6.01
N TYR A 164 2.11 15.95 7.07
CA TYR A 164 2.11 17.35 7.52
C TYR A 164 2.76 17.55 8.89
N THR A 165 3.21 16.48 9.55
CA THR A 165 3.85 16.56 10.85
C THR A 165 5.20 15.82 10.84
N ILE A 166 5.97 16.01 11.91
CA ILE A 166 7.22 15.30 12.14
C ILE A 166 7.02 14.52 13.43
N ASP A 167 7.16 13.20 13.38
CA ASP A 167 7.14 12.37 14.57
C ASP A 167 8.45 12.59 15.36
N LEU A 168 8.35 13.36 16.44
CA LEU A 168 9.47 13.61 17.35
C LEU A 168 9.72 12.41 18.29
N THR A 169 8.71 11.58 18.55
CA THR A 169 8.89 10.37 19.38
C THR A 169 9.71 9.31 18.66
N GLU A 170 9.41 9.02 17.40
CA GLU A 170 10.19 8.10 16.56
C GLU A 170 11.64 8.59 16.39
N ARG A 171 11.83 9.91 16.20
CA ARG A 171 13.18 10.49 16.12
C ARG A 171 13.97 10.34 17.43
N ALA A 172 13.32 10.44 18.57
CA ALA A 172 13.95 10.23 19.87
C ALA A 172 14.36 8.78 20.06
N GLU A 173 13.49 7.82 19.70
CA GLU A 173 13.80 6.38 19.74
C GLU A 173 14.98 6.01 18.84
N GLN A 174 15.09 6.64 17.67
CA GLN A 174 16.19 6.45 16.73
C GLN A 174 17.48 7.19 17.15
N GLY A 175 17.49 7.90 18.28
CA GLY A 175 18.64 8.69 18.74
C GLY A 175 18.98 9.88 17.83
N LYS A 176 18.03 10.32 17.00
CA LYS A 176 18.19 11.47 16.08
C LYS A 176 17.81 12.80 16.71
N LEU A 177 17.47 12.80 18.01
CA LEU A 177 17.23 13.99 18.81
C LEU A 177 18.35 14.13 19.84
N ASP A 178 19.02 15.28 19.83
CA ASP A 178 20.05 15.58 20.81
C ASP A 178 19.44 15.82 22.20
N PRO A 179 20.13 15.44 23.29
CA PRO A 179 19.65 15.68 24.63
C PRO A 179 19.58 17.19 24.92
N VAL A 180 18.45 17.63 25.48
CA VAL A 180 18.24 19.03 25.87
C VAL A 180 18.76 19.22 27.30
N ILE A 181 19.87 19.93 27.46
CA ILE A 181 20.53 20.13 28.76
C ILE A 181 19.99 21.39 29.46
N GLY A 182 19.68 21.30 30.75
CA GLY A 182 19.31 22.44 31.60
C GLY A 182 17.89 22.96 31.42
N ARG A 183 16.99 22.13 30.86
CA ARG A 183 15.56 22.45 30.64
C ARG A 183 14.60 21.51 31.40
N ASP A 184 15.10 20.83 32.43
CA ASP A 184 14.35 19.80 33.15
C ASP A 184 13.09 20.34 33.83
N ASP A 185 13.13 21.57 34.35
CA ASP A 185 12.00 22.20 35.03
C ASP A 185 10.89 22.59 34.03
N GLU A 186 11.23 23.14 32.86
CA GLU A 186 10.26 23.44 31.82
C GLU A 186 9.62 22.16 31.26
N ILE A 187 10.44 21.13 30.97
CA ILE A 187 9.94 19.84 30.49
C ILE A 187 8.99 19.22 31.52
N ARG A 188 9.36 19.22 32.81
CA ARG A 188 8.50 18.72 33.90
C ARG A 188 7.21 19.51 33.99
N ARG A 189 7.26 20.83 33.84
CA ARG A 189 6.06 21.68 33.90
C ARG A 189 5.12 21.40 32.73
N THR A 190 5.64 21.21 31.52
CA THR A 190 4.82 20.84 30.35
C THR A 190 4.13 19.49 30.56
N ILE A 191 4.86 18.48 31.05
CA ILE A 191 4.29 17.15 31.32
C ILE A 191 3.21 17.19 32.41
N GLN A 192 3.32 18.06 33.41
CA GLN A 192 2.29 18.22 34.44
C GLN A 192 0.97 18.81 33.92
N VAL A 193 1.02 19.55 32.81
CA VAL A 193 -0.15 20.24 32.25
C VAL A 193 -0.88 19.38 31.22
N LEU A 194 -0.14 18.60 30.43
CA LEU A 194 -0.68 17.61 29.48
C LEU A 194 -1.31 16.43 30.22
#